data_AF-A0AAV0DMH3-F1
#
_entry.id   AF-A0AAV0DMH3-F1
#
_cell.length_a   1.000
_cell.length_b   1.000
_cell.length_c   1.000
_cell.angle_alpha   90.00
_cell.angle_beta   90.00
_cell.angle_gamma   90.00
#
_symmetry.space_group_name_H-M   'P 1'
#
loop_
_entity.id
_entity.type
_entity.pdbx_description
1 polymer ?
#
loop_
_entity_poly.entity_id
_entity_poly.type
_entity_poly.pdbx_seq_one_letter_code
_entity_poly.pdbx_strand_id
1 'polypeptide(L)'
;MINSSYMWSECTVFRLTKNMRLQNMTNPSDSYDLKIFSDWIASISDGVAGESNDGHVCITIPEYLLIHTDGDPIARIVEIIFPEYVESAGDVSCLRDHAILAPTLTVVEAVNDYMTALNVGEVSRTYLSSDNVSRVDSTTDLMTELHTLGFLNCIKLSSVPNHVLTLKVGTLVMPLRNIDHSMDLCNGAHLILTRLGDHVLEGEILTGVNTGQKVLIPRLSLTPSDTSLPFKFHRRQYPIMTSYTMTINKSQGQSLSRVGLLLKKLIFTHRQLYVAVSRVTNRRGLKILIVDEDEGPTDKTENVVFKEVFNNV
;
A
#
# COMPACT_ATOMS: atom_id res chain seq x y z
N MET A 1 -18.91 -2.56 -14.24
CA MET A 1 -18.98 -1.40 -13.34
C MET A 1 -20.44 -1.18 -12.92
N ILE A 2 -20.74 -0.51 -11.82
CA ILE A 2 -22.15 -0.35 -11.38
C ILE A 2 -22.97 0.45 -12.43
N ASN A 3 -22.34 1.38 -13.13
CA ASN A 3 -22.94 2.18 -14.20
C ASN A 3 -23.13 1.46 -15.55
N SER A 4 -22.71 0.20 -15.65
CA SER A 4 -23.05 -0.68 -16.77
C SER A 4 -24.24 -1.60 -16.44
N SER A 5 -24.85 -1.44 -15.26
CA SER A 5 -26.06 -2.17 -14.85
C SER A 5 -27.29 -1.53 -15.49
N TYR A 6 -28.27 -2.35 -15.88
CA TYR A 6 -29.57 -1.88 -16.36
C TYR A 6 -30.32 -1.05 -15.30
N MET A 7 -30.02 -1.24 -14.02
CA MET A 7 -30.61 -0.45 -12.92
C MET A 7 -30.02 0.95 -12.79
N TRP A 8 -28.93 1.26 -13.51
CA TRP A 8 -28.25 2.54 -13.39
C TRP A 8 -29.12 3.72 -13.87
N SER A 9 -30.04 3.49 -14.81
CA SER A 9 -30.98 4.53 -15.27
C SER A 9 -31.92 5.05 -14.18
N GLU A 10 -32.14 4.26 -13.13
CA GLU A 10 -32.99 4.63 -11.99
C GLU A 10 -32.21 5.36 -10.88
N CYS A 11 -30.88 5.50 -11.02
CA CYS A 11 -30.03 6.13 -10.03
C CYS A 11 -29.99 7.66 -10.22
N THR A 12 -30.09 8.40 -9.12
CA THR A 12 -29.77 9.84 -9.11
C THR A 12 -28.29 10.03 -8.77
N VAL A 13 -27.54 10.71 -9.64
CA VAL A 13 -26.11 10.95 -9.46
C VAL A 13 -25.89 12.27 -8.71
N PHE A 14 -25.31 12.19 -7.51
CA PHE A 14 -24.83 13.36 -6.77
C PHE A 14 -23.30 13.44 -6.87
N ARG A 15 -22.78 14.57 -7.38
CA ARG A 15 -21.34 14.80 -7.53
C ARG A 15 -20.80 15.66 -6.39
N LEU A 16 -19.88 15.12 -5.61
CA LEU A 16 -19.14 15.89 -4.61
C LEU A 16 -17.99 16.63 -5.30
N THR A 17 -17.96 17.96 -5.17
CA THR A 17 -16.97 18.83 -5.85
C THR A 17 -15.87 19.32 -4.92
N LYS A 18 -16.02 19.13 -3.60
CA LYS A 18 -15.06 19.62 -2.60
C LYS A 18 -14.21 18.48 -2.05
N ASN A 19 -12.90 18.54 -2.26
CA ASN A 19 -11.95 17.62 -1.63
C ASN A 19 -11.77 17.98 -0.15
N MET A 20 -12.30 17.14 0.74
CA MET A 20 -12.20 17.33 2.20
C MET A 20 -10.85 16.91 2.78
N ARG A 21 -10.04 16.11 2.06
CA ARG A 21 -8.74 15.63 2.56
C ARG A 21 -7.68 16.73 2.61
N LEU A 22 -7.76 17.72 1.72
CA LEU A 22 -6.80 18.82 1.59
C LEU A 22 -7.09 20.02 2.53
N GLN A 23 -8.01 19.87 3.50
CA GLN A 23 -8.55 21.00 4.28
C GLN A 23 -7.79 21.36 5.57
N ASN A 24 -6.70 20.68 5.88
CA ASN A 24 -5.88 21.02 7.04
C ASN A 24 -4.90 22.17 6.70
N MET A 25 -5.38 23.41 6.59
CA MET A 25 -4.48 24.57 6.56
C MET A 25 -5.02 25.77 7.35
N THR A 26 -4.12 26.35 8.13
CA THR A 26 -4.30 27.52 9.01
C THR A 26 -3.97 28.85 8.34
N ASN A 27 -3.34 28.86 7.14
CA ASN A 27 -2.82 30.09 6.52
C ASN A 27 -3.47 30.43 5.15
N PRO A 28 -3.81 31.72 4.89
CA PRO A 28 -4.43 32.16 3.64
C PRO A 28 -3.52 32.06 2.40
N SER A 29 -2.20 32.19 2.55
CA SER A 29 -1.22 32.13 1.45
C SER A 29 -1.13 30.74 0.80
N ASP A 30 -1.43 29.68 1.56
CA ASP A 30 -1.41 28.30 1.06
C ASP A 30 -2.64 27.98 0.18
N SER A 31 -3.65 28.85 0.14
CA SER A 31 -4.90 28.60 -0.58
C SER A 31 -4.73 28.52 -2.11
N TYR A 32 -3.82 29.31 -2.68
CA TYR A 32 -3.55 29.31 -4.12
C TYR A 32 -2.79 28.04 -4.55
N ASP A 33 -1.74 27.67 -3.82
CA ASP A 33 -0.95 26.46 -4.09
C ASP A 33 -1.77 25.17 -3.89
N LEU A 34 -2.67 25.18 -2.90
CA LEU A 34 -3.63 24.10 -2.68
C LEU A 34 -4.63 23.99 -3.84
N LYS A 35 -5.10 25.13 -4.38
CA LYS A 35 -5.99 25.11 -5.53
C LYS A 35 -5.28 24.52 -6.75
N ILE A 36 -4.06 24.98 -7.06
CA ILE A 36 -3.25 24.40 -8.15
C ILE A 36 -3.08 22.90 -7.97
N PHE A 37 -2.77 22.46 -6.75
CA PHE A 37 -2.57 21.03 -6.47
C PHE A 37 -3.87 20.23 -6.59
N SER A 38 -4.99 20.76 -6.09
CA SER A 38 -6.30 20.14 -6.21
C SER A 38 -6.72 20.02 -7.69
N ASP A 39 -6.50 21.08 -8.47
CA ASP A 39 -6.81 21.11 -9.91
C ASP A 39 -5.91 20.11 -10.67
N TRP A 40 -4.64 19.96 -10.28
CA TRP A 40 -3.74 18.94 -10.83
C TRP A 40 -4.18 17.51 -10.48
N ILE A 41 -4.61 17.24 -9.25
CA ILE A 41 -5.18 15.92 -8.89
C ILE A 41 -6.45 15.64 -9.70
N ALA A 42 -7.31 16.65 -9.89
CA ALA A 42 -8.53 16.53 -10.67
C ALA A 42 -8.23 16.22 -12.15
N SER A 43 -7.24 16.90 -12.76
CA SER A 43 -6.87 16.64 -14.16
C SER A 43 -6.31 15.23 -14.38
N ILE A 44 -5.63 14.66 -13.38
CA ILE A 44 -5.22 13.24 -13.39
C ILE A 44 -6.45 12.33 -13.34
N SER A 45 -7.40 12.59 -12.43
CA SER A 45 -8.65 11.80 -12.30
C SER A 45 -9.45 11.75 -13.60
N ASP A 46 -9.57 12.90 -14.26
CA ASP A 46 -10.46 13.08 -15.40
C ASP A 46 -9.77 12.70 -16.73
N GLY A 47 -8.48 12.36 -16.70
CA GLY A 47 -7.71 12.00 -17.90
C GLY A 47 -7.51 13.19 -18.86
N VAL A 48 -7.48 14.40 -18.31
CA VAL A 48 -7.23 15.66 -19.04
C VAL A 48 -5.77 16.12 -18.88
N ALA A 49 -5.06 15.57 -17.89
CA ALA A 49 -3.62 15.76 -17.77
C ALA A 49 -2.90 15.02 -18.91
N GLY A 50 -2.16 15.76 -19.76
CA GLY A 50 -1.34 15.24 -20.87
C GLY A 50 -2.04 15.27 -22.24
N GLU A 51 -1.37 14.73 -23.26
CA GLU A 51 -1.88 14.71 -24.65
C GLU A 51 -2.92 13.60 -24.87
N SER A 52 -3.92 13.85 -25.73
CA SER A 52 -5.03 12.92 -25.95
C SER A 52 -4.57 11.63 -26.64
N ASN A 53 -4.76 10.48 -25.97
CA ASN A 53 -4.54 9.14 -26.51
C ASN A 53 -5.61 8.13 -26.04
N ASP A 54 -5.51 6.88 -26.52
CA ASP A 54 -6.41 5.72 -26.34
C ASP A 54 -6.56 5.22 -24.88
N GLY A 55 -6.66 6.13 -23.90
CA GLY A 55 -6.80 5.83 -22.47
C GLY A 55 -5.48 5.76 -21.69
N HIS A 56 -4.34 5.73 -22.38
CA HIS A 56 -3.00 5.87 -21.80
C HIS A 56 -2.45 7.26 -22.09
N VAL A 57 -2.35 8.09 -21.06
CA VAL A 57 -1.82 9.46 -21.22
C VAL A 57 -0.50 9.58 -20.47
N CYS A 58 0.57 9.90 -21.18
CA CYS A 58 1.84 10.22 -20.55
C CYS A 58 1.76 11.63 -19.95
N ILE A 59 2.09 11.75 -18.67
CA ILE A 59 2.07 13.03 -17.94
C ILE A 59 3.45 13.34 -17.37
N THR A 60 3.81 14.62 -17.38
CA THR A 60 4.99 15.14 -16.67
C THR A 60 4.61 15.50 -15.24
N ILE A 61 5.33 14.95 -14.27
CA ILE A 61 5.19 15.26 -12.86
C ILE A 61 5.82 16.63 -12.57
N PRO A 62 5.13 17.52 -11.85
CA PRO A 62 5.70 18.79 -11.47
C PRO A 62 6.98 18.67 -10.63
N GLU A 63 7.98 19.48 -10.97
CA GLU A 63 9.33 19.46 -10.36
C GLU A 63 9.34 19.47 -8.82
N TYR A 64 8.44 20.24 -8.20
CA TYR A 64 8.37 20.33 -6.72
C TYR A 64 7.92 19.02 -6.03
N LEU A 65 7.29 18.10 -6.76
CA LEU A 65 6.91 16.77 -6.29
C LEU A 65 8.02 15.74 -6.54
N LEU A 66 8.93 15.99 -7.48
CA LEU A 66 9.94 15.02 -7.88
C LEU A 66 11.02 14.85 -6.81
N ILE A 67 11.48 13.60 -6.71
CA ILE A 67 12.70 13.23 -6.02
C ILE A 67 13.73 12.93 -7.10
N HIS A 68 14.86 13.61 -7.03
CA HIS A 68 16.04 13.29 -7.84
C HIS A 68 16.98 12.35 -7.06
N THR A 69 17.55 11.37 -7.76
CA THR A 69 18.51 10.42 -7.20
C THR A 69 19.54 10.01 -8.24
N ASP A 70 20.82 10.07 -7.87
CA ASP A 70 21.92 9.47 -8.63
C ASP A 70 22.38 8.14 -8.01
N GLY A 71 21.79 7.76 -6.87
CA GLY A 71 22.10 6.55 -6.10
C GLY A 71 20.88 5.62 -5.96
N ASP A 72 20.91 4.77 -4.92
CA ASP A 72 19.83 3.80 -4.67
C ASP A 72 18.46 4.49 -4.48
N PRO A 73 17.48 4.26 -5.37
CA PRO A 73 16.15 4.84 -5.26
C PRO A 73 15.42 4.50 -3.97
N ILE A 74 15.64 3.29 -3.42
CA ILE A 74 14.98 2.84 -2.19
C ILE A 74 15.53 3.62 -1.00
N ALA A 75 16.86 3.67 -0.84
CA ALA A 75 17.49 4.49 0.19
C ALA A 75 17.02 5.94 0.10
N ARG A 76 17.01 6.52 -1.10
CA ARG A 76 16.66 7.93 -1.29
C ARG A 76 15.22 8.26 -0.89
N ILE A 77 14.25 7.45 -1.32
CA ILE A 77 12.85 7.71 -0.95
C ILE A 77 12.61 7.47 0.54
N VAL A 78 13.31 6.50 1.15
CA VAL A 78 13.23 6.24 2.59
C VAL A 78 13.74 7.43 3.40
N GLU A 79 14.90 8.00 3.05
CA GLU A 79 15.42 9.22 3.69
C GLU A 79 14.43 10.38 3.60
N ILE A 80 13.76 10.54 2.45
CA ILE A 80 12.83 11.64 2.23
C ILE A 80 11.52 11.41 2.95
N ILE A 81 11.03 10.19 3.11
CA ILE A 81 9.71 9.93 3.71
C ILE A 81 9.81 9.65 5.21
N PHE A 82 10.91 9.06 5.67
CA PHE A 82 11.13 8.70 7.06
C PHE A 82 12.45 9.29 7.59
N PRO A 83 12.69 10.62 7.48
CA PRO A 83 13.96 11.21 7.88
C PRO A 83 14.24 10.97 9.37
N GLU A 84 13.23 11.09 10.23
CA GLU A 84 13.36 10.88 11.67
C GLU A 84 13.72 9.43 12.00
N TYR A 85 13.19 8.48 11.21
CA TYR A 85 13.50 7.06 11.36
C TYR A 85 14.97 6.76 11.06
N VAL A 86 15.51 7.38 10.01
CA VAL A 86 16.90 7.20 9.57
C VAL A 86 17.87 7.94 10.49
N GLU A 87 17.58 9.18 10.86
CA GLU A 87 18.49 10.05 11.64
C GLU A 87 18.50 9.72 13.14
N SER A 88 17.34 9.40 13.72
CA SER A 88 17.19 9.20 15.17
C SER A 88 17.23 7.74 15.61
N ALA A 89 17.84 6.87 14.81
CA ALA A 89 17.96 5.43 15.06
C ALA A 89 16.61 4.76 15.35
N GLY A 90 15.59 5.07 14.55
CA GLY A 90 14.28 4.42 14.62
C GLY A 90 13.26 5.12 15.50
N ASP A 91 13.15 6.46 15.45
CA ASP A 91 11.96 7.14 15.98
C ASP A 91 10.72 6.76 15.16
N VAL A 92 9.73 6.21 15.84
CA VAL A 92 8.53 5.61 15.26
C VAL A 92 7.38 6.60 15.17
N SER A 93 7.58 7.82 15.67
CA SER A 93 6.59 8.90 15.62
C SER A 93 6.12 9.18 14.19
N CYS A 94 7.06 9.22 13.24
CA CYS A 94 6.81 9.45 11.82
C CYS A 94 6.09 8.29 11.11
N LEU A 95 6.09 7.08 11.68
CA LEU A 95 5.54 5.88 11.02
C LEU A 95 4.01 5.80 11.05
N ARG A 96 3.33 6.72 11.76
CA ARG A 96 1.87 6.68 11.93
C ARG A 96 1.14 7.10 10.67
N ASP A 97 1.63 8.16 10.04
CA ASP A 97 0.95 8.91 8.98
C ASP A 97 1.83 9.10 7.73
N HIS A 98 3.03 8.51 7.73
CA HIS A 98 3.89 8.40 6.56
C HIS A 98 3.78 7.01 5.92
N ALA A 99 3.78 6.93 4.58
CA ALA A 99 3.90 5.65 3.88
C ALA A 99 4.60 5.82 2.52
N ILE A 100 5.24 4.74 2.07
CA ILE A 100 5.64 4.60 0.67
C ILE A 100 4.59 3.77 -0.07
N LEU A 101 4.21 4.23 -1.26
CA LEU A 101 3.28 3.57 -2.16
C LEU A 101 4.02 3.08 -3.39
N ALA A 102 3.71 1.85 -3.80
CA ALA A 102 4.27 1.25 -5.00
C ALA A 102 3.19 0.52 -5.82
N PRO A 103 3.37 0.37 -7.14
CA PRO A 103 2.36 -0.24 -8.00
C PRO A 103 2.31 -1.78 -7.88
N THR A 104 3.41 -2.44 -7.53
CA THR A 104 3.52 -3.90 -7.46
C THR A 104 4.00 -4.40 -6.11
N LEU A 105 3.63 -5.64 -5.75
CA LEU A 105 4.07 -6.28 -4.51
C LEU A 105 5.59 -6.48 -4.45
N THR A 106 6.25 -6.72 -5.59
CA THR A 106 7.71 -6.89 -5.65
C THR A 106 8.46 -5.65 -5.15
N VAL A 107 8.02 -4.45 -5.56
CA VAL A 107 8.63 -3.20 -5.08
C VAL A 107 8.29 -2.97 -3.61
N VAL A 108 7.07 -3.29 -3.18
CA VAL A 108 6.66 -3.22 -1.77
C VAL A 108 7.55 -4.09 -0.88
N GLU A 109 7.82 -5.32 -1.30
CA GLU A 109 8.70 -6.24 -0.57
C GLU A 109 10.13 -5.70 -0.50
N ALA A 110 10.70 -5.24 -1.61
CA ALA A 110 12.06 -4.70 -1.62
C ALA A 110 12.25 -3.51 -0.65
N VAL A 111 11.28 -2.57 -0.62
CA VAL A 111 11.36 -1.43 0.32
C VAL A 111 11.11 -1.89 1.76
N ASN A 112 10.16 -2.79 2.00
CA ASN A 112 9.90 -3.32 3.35
C ASN A 112 11.08 -4.14 3.90
N ASP A 113 11.79 -4.88 3.06
CA ASP A 113 13.00 -5.61 3.42
C ASP A 113 14.14 -4.65 3.76
N TYR A 114 14.33 -3.60 2.95
CA TYR A 114 15.27 -2.51 3.24
C TYR A 114 14.96 -1.83 4.58
N MET A 115 13.71 -1.43 4.80
CA MET A 115 13.29 -0.83 6.07
C MET A 115 13.49 -1.77 7.25
N THR A 116 13.15 -3.05 7.11
CA THR A 116 13.36 -4.04 8.17
C THR A 116 14.84 -4.23 8.47
N ALA A 117 15.72 -4.14 7.48
CA ALA A 117 17.16 -4.22 7.69
C ALA A 117 17.69 -3.07 8.57
N LEU A 118 17.12 -1.86 8.42
CA LEU A 118 17.47 -0.66 9.20
C LEU A 118 17.08 -0.74 10.69
N ASN A 119 16.16 -1.64 11.06
CA ASN A 119 15.70 -1.74 12.44
C ASN A 119 16.84 -2.11 13.39
N VAL A 120 16.91 -1.41 14.53
CA VAL A 120 17.96 -1.53 15.58
C VAL A 120 17.98 -2.92 16.24
N GLY A 121 16.93 -3.74 16.09
CA GLY A 121 16.91 -5.10 16.61
C GLY A 121 18.05 -5.96 16.03
N GLU A 122 19.01 -6.35 16.87
CA GLU A 122 20.19 -7.11 16.47
C GLU A 122 19.86 -8.48 15.85
N VAL A 123 18.77 -9.12 16.32
CA VAL A 123 18.41 -10.48 15.90
C VAL A 123 17.09 -10.48 15.13
N SER A 124 17.17 -10.82 13.85
CA SER A 124 16.00 -11.15 13.04
C SER A 124 15.48 -12.55 13.40
N ARG A 125 14.17 -12.75 13.36
CA ARG A 125 13.54 -14.06 13.48
C ARG A 125 12.72 -14.37 12.23
N THR A 126 12.86 -15.58 11.72
CA THR A 126 12.10 -16.07 10.56
C THR A 126 11.03 -17.05 11.01
N TYR A 127 9.80 -16.80 10.57
CA TYR A 127 8.64 -17.64 10.85
C TYR A 127 8.15 -18.27 9.55
N LEU A 128 8.19 -19.60 9.46
CA LEU A 128 7.65 -20.34 8.32
C LEU A 128 6.15 -20.61 8.51
N SER A 129 5.37 -20.51 7.44
CA SER A 129 3.96 -20.86 7.46
C SER A 129 3.74 -22.37 7.40
N SER A 130 2.52 -22.79 7.73
CA SER A 130 2.03 -24.15 7.47
C SER A 130 0.84 -24.05 6.52
N ASP A 131 0.98 -24.64 5.34
CA ASP A 131 0.04 -24.49 4.23
C ASP A 131 -0.67 -25.82 3.93
N ASN A 132 -1.97 -25.76 3.60
CA ASN A 132 -2.77 -26.93 3.25
C ASN A 132 -3.85 -26.56 2.21
N VAL A 133 -4.10 -27.44 1.24
CA VAL A 133 -5.16 -27.27 0.23
C VAL A 133 -6.52 -27.66 0.83
N SER A 134 -7.56 -26.88 0.55
CA SER A 134 -8.93 -27.24 0.91
C SER A 134 -9.44 -28.35 -0.02
N ARG A 135 -9.87 -29.48 0.54
CA ARG A 135 -10.31 -30.67 -0.22
C ARG A 135 -11.76 -30.59 -0.74
N VAL A 136 -12.43 -29.45 -0.60
CA VAL A 136 -13.89 -29.37 -0.74
C VAL A 136 -14.37 -29.39 -2.20
N ASP A 137 -13.52 -29.07 -3.18
CA ASP A 137 -13.94 -28.88 -4.58
C ASP A 137 -13.27 -29.85 -5.60
N SER A 138 -12.46 -30.83 -5.18
CA SER A 138 -11.76 -31.73 -6.12
C SER A 138 -12.43 -33.10 -6.24
N THR A 139 -13.22 -33.29 -7.30
CA THR A 139 -13.69 -34.61 -7.78
C THR A 139 -12.57 -35.43 -8.45
N THR A 140 -11.30 -35.11 -8.25
CA THR A 140 -10.20 -35.78 -8.96
C THR A 140 -8.91 -35.73 -8.13
N ASP A 141 -8.52 -36.89 -7.57
CA ASP A 141 -7.29 -37.09 -6.80
C ASP A 141 -6.01 -36.68 -7.55
N LEU A 142 -6.06 -36.56 -8.88
CA LEU A 142 -4.92 -36.19 -9.74
C LEU A 142 -4.47 -34.72 -9.61
N MET A 143 -5.37 -33.78 -9.26
CA MET A 143 -5.03 -32.36 -9.11
C MET A 143 -4.37 -32.04 -7.76
N THR A 144 -4.63 -32.88 -6.75
CA THR A 144 -4.05 -32.73 -5.41
C THR A 144 -2.54 -32.99 -5.42
N GLU A 145 -2.03 -33.83 -6.35
CA GLU A 145 -0.59 -34.07 -6.54
C GLU A 145 0.14 -32.92 -7.26
N LEU A 146 -0.55 -32.11 -8.07
CA LEU A 146 0.06 -30.99 -8.80
C LEU A 146 0.33 -29.77 -7.90
N HIS A 147 -0.46 -29.60 -6.83
CA HIS A 147 -0.26 -28.54 -5.84
C HIS A 147 0.76 -28.95 -4.78
N THR A 148 2.02 -29.08 -5.19
CA THR A 148 3.12 -29.37 -4.26
C THR A 148 3.22 -28.30 -3.17
N LEU A 149 3.65 -28.70 -1.97
CA LEU A 149 3.86 -27.77 -0.85
C LEU A 149 4.83 -26.63 -1.25
N GLY A 150 5.82 -26.92 -2.10
CA GLY A 150 6.73 -25.92 -2.66
C GLY A 150 6.02 -24.85 -3.49
N PHE A 151 5.04 -25.24 -4.33
CA PHE A 151 4.23 -24.28 -5.08
C PHE A 151 3.42 -23.37 -4.15
N LEU A 152 2.76 -23.93 -3.13
CA LEU A 152 2.00 -23.14 -2.15
C LEU A 152 2.90 -22.12 -1.45
N ASN A 153 4.10 -22.54 -1.03
CA ASN A 153 5.07 -21.69 -0.35
C ASN A 153 5.52 -20.48 -1.21
N CYS A 154 5.45 -20.59 -2.55
CA CYS A 154 5.76 -19.50 -3.47
C CYS A 154 4.61 -18.51 -3.71
N ILE A 155 3.37 -18.84 -3.28
CA ILE A 155 2.21 -17.97 -3.50
C ILE A 155 2.32 -16.72 -2.63
N LYS A 156 2.37 -15.56 -3.30
CA LYS A 156 2.36 -14.22 -2.70
C LYS A 156 1.06 -13.50 -3.03
N LEU A 157 0.31 -13.12 -2.01
CA LEU A 157 -1.01 -12.50 -2.14
C LEU A 157 -1.16 -11.41 -1.07
N SER A 158 -1.87 -10.33 -1.37
CA SER A 158 -2.08 -9.23 -0.42
C SER A 158 -3.05 -9.57 0.74
N SER A 159 -3.78 -10.69 0.61
CA SER A 159 -4.82 -11.12 1.55
C SER A 159 -4.35 -12.18 2.55
N VAL A 160 -3.13 -12.71 2.39
CA VAL A 160 -2.48 -13.66 3.31
C VAL A 160 -0.99 -13.33 3.47
N PRO A 161 -0.36 -13.58 4.63
CA PRO A 161 1.07 -13.38 4.81
C PRO A 161 1.90 -14.29 3.87
N ASN A 162 3.15 -13.91 3.65
CA ASN A 162 4.11 -14.74 2.94
C ASN A 162 4.44 -16.02 3.73
N HIS A 163 4.87 -17.07 3.02
CA HIS A 163 5.32 -18.31 3.64
C HIS A 163 6.49 -18.06 4.59
N VAL A 164 7.50 -17.33 4.11
CA VAL A 164 8.63 -16.88 4.91
C VAL A 164 8.33 -15.47 5.41
N LEU A 165 8.22 -15.32 6.73
CA LEU A 165 8.01 -14.03 7.38
C LEU A 165 9.21 -13.74 8.30
N THR A 166 10.13 -12.89 7.84
CA THR A 166 11.31 -12.46 8.61
C THR A 166 11.01 -11.12 9.27
N LEU A 167 11.18 -11.05 10.59
CA LEU A 167 10.82 -9.88 11.40
C LEU A 167 11.96 -9.48 12.34
N LYS A 168 11.97 -8.21 12.74
CA LYS A 168 12.80 -7.68 13.82
C LYS A 168 11.94 -6.92 14.82
N VAL A 169 12.45 -6.78 16.05
CA VAL A 169 11.87 -5.80 16.99
C VAL A 169 12.02 -4.41 16.37
N GLY A 170 10.96 -3.61 16.46
CA GLY A 170 10.85 -2.31 15.79
C GLY A 170 10.20 -2.37 14.41
N THR A 171 9.86 -3.54 13.87
CA THR A 171 9.17 -3.64 12.58
C THR A 171 7.74 -3.10 12.66
N LEU A 172 7.42 -2.16 11.77
CA LEU A 172 6.07 -1.66 11.55
C LEU A 172 5.26 -2.70 10.79
N VAL A 173 4.14 -3.12 11.37
CA VAL A 173 3.25 -4.12 10.79
C VAL A 173 1.78 -3.70 10.85
N MET A 174 1.00 -4.27 9.94
CA MET A 174 -0.45 -4.09 9.87
C MET A 174 -1.14 -5.46 9.92
N PRO A 175 -2.24 -5.62 10.70
CA PRO A 175 -3.08 -6.81 10.65
C PRO A 175 -3.73 -7.00 9.27
N LEU A 176 -3.82 -8.26 8.85
CA LEU A 176 -4.50 -8.69 7.62
C LEU A 176 -5.95 -9.14 7.86
N ARG A 177 -6.35 -9.31 9.13
CA ARG A 177 -7.73 -9.59 9.53
C ARG A 177 -8.09 -8.73 10.73
N ASN A 178 -9.39 -8.59 10.96
CA ASN A 178 -9.90 -8.10 12.23
C ASN A 178 -9.71 -9.19 13.28
N ILE A 179 -8.81 -8.94 14.22
CA ILE A 179 -8.46 -9.88 15.30
C ILE A 179 -9.28 -9.52 16.54
N ASP A 180 -9.28 -8.25 16.91
CA ASP A 180 -10.03 -7.75 18.06
C ASP A 180 -10.50 -6.31 17.82
N HIS A 181 -11.81 -6.15 17.64
CA HIS A 181 -12.43 -4.84 17.43
C HIS A 181 -12.39 -3.95 18.67
N SER A 182 -12.39 -4.51 19.88
CA SER A 182 -12.38 -3.73 21.11
C SER A 182 -11.04 -3.02 21.35
N MET A 183 -9.98 -3.60 20.77
CA MET A 183 -8.59 -3.17 20.89
C MET A 183 -8.08 -2.43 19.65
N ASP A 184 -8.97 -2.02 18.74
CA ASP A 184 -8.62 -1.47 17.41
C ASP A 184 -7.68 -2.38 16.58
N LEU A 185 -7.60 -3.68 16.89
CA LEU A 185 -6.71 -4.62 16.22
C LEU A 185 -7.36 -5.15 14.93
N CYS A 186 -7.56 -4.22 14.01
CA CYS A 186 -8.29 -4.43 12.76
C CYS A 186 -7.44 -4.13 11.53
N ASN A 187 -7.99 -4.46 10.36
CA ASN A 187 -7.37 -4.07 9.09
C ASN A 187 -7.17 -2.56 9.04
N GLY A 188 -5.93 -2.13 8.83
CA GLY A 188 -5.55 -0.72 8.79
C GLY A 188 -4.90 -0.19 10.08
N ALA A 189 -4.91 -0.95 11.18
CA ALA A 189 -4.17 -0.58 12.38
C ALA A 189 -2.66 -0.70 12.14
N HIS A 190 -1.89 0.29 12.58
CA HIS A 190 -0.43 0.21 12.59
C HIS A 190 0.08 -0.22 13.95
N LEU A 191 0.97 -1.20 13.96
CA LEU A 191 1.59 -1.77 15.15
C LEU A 191 3.10 -1.74 14.98
N ILE A 192 3.83 -1.54 16.07
CA ILE A 192 5.25 -1.82 16.10
C ILE A 192 5.56 -3.06 16.93
N LEU A 193 6.34 -3.98 16.38
CA LEU A 193 6.70 -5.20 17.10
C LEU A 193 7.66 -4.89 18.24
N THR A 194 7.25 -5.17 19.48
CA THR A 194 8.06 -4.95 20.68
C THR A 194 8.76 -6.23 21.14
N ARG A 195 8.18 -7.41 20.85
CA ARG A 195 8.79 -8.72 21.16
C ARG A 195 8.42 -9.77 20.13
N LEU A 196 9.38 -10.63 19.82
CA LEU A 196 9.23 -11.75 18.89
C LEU A 196 9.30 -13.08 19.66
N GLY A 197 8.15 -13.64 20.01
CA GLY A 197 8.05 -14.95 20.66
C GLY A 197 7.93 -16.10 19.67
N ASP A 198 8.03 -17.34 20.16
CA ASP A 198 7.93 -18.53 19.29
C ASP A 198 6.49 -18.77 18.82
N HIS A 199 5.53 -18.51 19.70
CA HIS A 199 4.10 -18.81 19.49
C HIS A 199 3.22 -17.57 19.35
N VAL A 200 3.70 -16.42 19.82
CA VAL A 200 2.97 -15.15 19.88
C VAL A 200 3.93 -14.01 19.62
N LEU A 201 3.49 -12.98 18.89
CA LEU A 201 4.19 -11.70 18.76
C LEU A 201 3.58 -10.67 19.70
N GLU A 202 4.40 -9.79 20.27
CA GLU A 202 3.93 -8.61 21.00
C GLU A 202 4.11 -7.39 20.10
N GLY A 203 3.05 -6.60 19.96
CA GLY A 203 3.11 -5.32 19.25
C GLY A 203 2.46 -4.20 20.06
N GLU A 204 2.90 -2.98 19.84
CA GLU A 204 2.31 -1.76 20.42
C GLU A 204 1.52 -1.00 19.34
N ILE A 205 0.29 -0.61 19.65
CA ILE A 205 -0.61 0.10 18.74
C ILE A 205 -0.14 1.53 18.53
N LEU A 206 0.01 1.96 17.28
CA LEU A 206 0.44 3.30 16.92
C LEU A 206 -0.72 4.24 16.57
N THR A 207 -1.87 3.69 16.20
CA THR A 207 -3.03 4.45 15.67
C THR A 207 -4.33 3.97 16.31
N GLY A 208 -5.24 4.90 16.63
CA GLY A 208 -6.57 4.58 17.16
C GLY A 208 -6.76 5.12 18.58
N VAL A 209 -7.84 4.68 19.24
CA VAL A 209 -8.11 5.10 20.62
C VAL A 209 -7.21 4.35 21.61
N ASN A 210 -6.72 3.18 21.21
CA ASN A 210 -5.85 2.32 22.01
C ASN A 210 -4.35 2.52 21.74
N THR A 211 -3.93 3.67 21.20
CA THR A 211 -2.50 3.98 20.95
C THR A 211 -1.66 3.82 22.22
N GLY A 212 -0.49 3.18 22.09
CA GLY A 212 0.43 2.86 23.18
C GLY A 212 0.11 1.56 23.92
N GLN A 213 -1.03 0.92 23.64
CA GLN A 213 -1.38 -0.34 24.24
C GLN A 213 -0.65 -1.51 23.57
N LYS A 214 -0.20 -2.46 24.40
CA LYS A 214 0.44 -3.69 23.93
C LYS A 214 -0.59 -4.78 23.68
N VAL A 215 -0.45 -5.45 22.55
CA VAL A 215 -1.30 -6.54 22.11
C VAL A 215 -0.48 -7.76 21.74
N LEU A 216 -1.11 -8.93 21.86
CA LEU A 216 -0.54 -10.22 21.53
C LEU A 216 -1.17 -10.74 20.24
N ILE A 217 -0.34 -11.15 19.29
CA ILE A 217 -0.76 -11.60 17.98
C ILE A 217 -0.39 -13.09 17.83
N PRO A 218 -1.37 -14.00 17.87
CA PRO A 218 -1.15 -15.42 17.61
C PRO A 218 -1.14 -15.73 16.11
N ARG A 219 -0.66 -16.92 15.73
CA ARG A 219 -0.82 -17.44 14.37
C ARG A 219 -2.28 -17.80 14.09
N LEU A 220 -2.79 -17.36 12.95
CA LEU A 220 -4.15 -17.68 12.47
C LEU A 220 -4.08 -18.47 11.16
N SER A 221 -5.07 -19.33 10.93
CA SER A 221 -5.27 -19.97 9.63
C SER A 221 -6.07 -19.05 8.73
N LEU A 222 -5.46 -18.62 7.63
CA LEU A 222 -6.02 -17.63 6.71
C LEU A 222 -6.32 -18.29 5.37
N THR A 223 -7.50 -18.02 4.85
CA THR A 223 -7.85 -18.33 3.46
C THR A 223 -7.69 -17.05 2.64
N PRO A 224 -7.02 -17.11 1.48
CA PRO A 224 -6.97 -15.99 0.57
C PRO A 224 -8.37 -15.49 0.20
N SER A 225 -8.55 -14.19 0.28
CA SER A 225 -9.76 -13.53 -0.19
C SER A 225 -9.67 -13.36 -1.70
N ASP A 226 -10.67 -13.89 -2.41
CA ASP A 226 -10.97 -13.68 -3.83
C ASP A 226 -9.74 -13.74 -4.76
N THR A 227 -9.29 -14.96 -5.04
CA THR A 227 -8.14 -15.23 -5.90
C THR A 227 -8.59 -15.91 -7.18
N SER A 228 -8.02 -15.53 -8.31
CA SER A 228 -8.10 -16.27 -9.59
C SER A 228 -7.39 -17.62 -9.56
N LEU A 229 -7.02 -18.11 -8.37
CA LEU A 229 -6.45 -19.43 -8.19
C LEU A 229 -7.54 -20.48 -8.43
N PRO A 230 -7.24 -21.57 -9.16
CA PRO A 230 -8.22 -22.61 -9.45
C PRO A 230 -8.52 -23.50 -8.22
N PHE A 231 -7.98 -23.17 -7.05
CA PHE A 231 -8.14 -23.93 -5.81
C PHE A 231 -8.15 -22.99 -4.60
N LYS A 232 -8.69 -23.48 -3.49
CA LYS A 232 -8.61 -22.82 -2.18
C LYS A 232 -7.54 -23.49 -1.33
N PHE A 233 -6.75 -22.69 -0.61
CA PHE A 233 -5.81 -23.20 0.38
C PHE A 233 -5.89 -22.37 1.67
N HIS A 234 -5.37 -22.95 2.74
CA HIS A 234 -5.24 -22.35 4.05
C HIS A 234 -3.76 -22.16 4.36
N ARG A 235 -3.40 -20.96 4.81
CA ARG A 235 -2.06 -20.63 5.31
C ARG A 235 -2.14 -20.29 6.79
N ARG A 236 -1.49 -21.08 7.63
CA ARG A 236 -1.34 -20.80 9.06
C ARG A 236 -0.06 -20.01 9.31
N GLN A 237 -0.22 -18.73 9.64
CA GLN A 237 0.87 -17.78 9.87
C GLN A 237 0.39 -16.63 10.77
N TYR A 238 1.29 -15.80 11.29
CA TYR A 238 0.89 -14.56 11.94
C TYR A 238 0.13 -13.67 10.95
N PRO A 239 -1.09 -13.20 11.28
CA PRO A 239 -1.97 -12.46 10.37
C PRO A 239 -1.54 -11.00 10.19
N ILE A 240 -0.26 -10.77 9.90
CA ILE A 240 0.35 -9.45 9.77
C ILE A 240 1.15 -9.35 8.47
N MET A 241 1.37 -8.12 8.03
CA MET A 241 2.31 -7.79 6.97
C MET A 241 3.13 -6.56 7.38
N THR A 242 4.40 -6.49 6.96
CA THR A 242 5.20 -5.26 7.10
C THR A 242 4.53 -4.12 6.34
N SER A 243 4.51 -2.93 6.93
CA SER A 243 3.66 -1.83 6.45
C SER A 243 4.34 -0.47 6.30
N TYR A 244 5.68 -0.42 6.15
CA TYR A 244 6.36 0.83 5.75
C TYR A 244 5.97 1.23 4.32
N THR A 245 5.80 0.22 3.48
CA THR A 245 5.37 0.34 2.09
C THR A 245 4.12 -0.50 1.85
N MET A 246 3.20 0.01 1.04
CA MET A 246 2.03 -0.73 0.61
C MET A 246 1.74 -0.52 -0.88
N THR A 247 0.91 -1.38 -1.46
CA THR A 247 0.48 -1.16 -2.84
C THR A 247 -0.47 0.04 -2.92
N ILE A 248 -0.46 0.74 -4.05
CA ILE A 248 -1.40 1.85 -4.31
C ILE A 248 -2.85 1.40 -4.06
N ASN A 249 -3.22 0.19 -4.51
CA ASN A 249 -4.56 -0.35 -4.33
C ASN A 249 -4.92 -0.54 -2.84
N LYS A 250 -3.97 -0.97 -2.01
CA LYS A 250 -4.18 -1.11 -0.55
C LYS A 250 -4.33 0.24 0.16
N SER A 251 -3.74 1.30 -0.37
CA SER A 251 -3.84 2.66 0.18
C SER A 251 -5.22 3.30 -0.04
N GLN A 252 -6.06 2.73 -0.91
CA GLN A 252 -7.35 3.31 -1.25
C GLN A 252 -8.22 3.50 0.00
N GLY A 253 -8.70 4.74 0.19
CA GLY A 253 -9.51 5.12 1.36
C GLY A 253 -8.70 5.70 2.51
N GLN A 254 -7.38 5.45 2.59
CA GLN A 254 -6.53 6.01 3.64
C GLN A 254 -6.21 7.49 3.39
N SER A 255 -5.90 8.21 4.47
CA SER A 255 -5.43 9.59 4.43
C SER A 255 -4.11 9.67 5.20
N LEU A 256 -3.06 10.19 4.56
CA LEU A 256 -1.69 10.19 5.05
C LEU A 256 -1.14 11.63 5.05
N SER A 257 -0.27 11.95 5.99
CA SER A 257 0.37 13.27 6.05
C SER A 257 1.55 13.37 5.08
N ARG A 258 2.28 12.26 4.90
CA ARG A 258 3.42 12.16 3.98
C ARG A 258 3.34 10.87 3.17
N VAL A 259 3.53 10.99 1.87
CA VAL A 259 3.40 9.90 0.90
C VAL A 259 4.58 9.95 -0.05
N GLY A 260 5.37 8.88 -0.07
CA GLY A 260 6.34 8.63 -1.12
C GLY A 260 5.75 7.73 -2.18
N LEU A 261 5.74 8.14 -3.44
CA LEU A 261 5.33 7.28 -4.55
C LEU A 261 6.57 6.78 -5.29
N LEU A 262 6.88 5.49 -5.17
CA LEU A 262 8.01 4.85 -5.86
C LEU A 262 7.50 4.09 -7.09
N LEU A 263 7.79 4.63 -8.27
CA LEU A 263 7.44 4.04 -9.55
C LEU A 263 8.69 3.46 -10.23
N LYS A 264 9.05 2.22 -9.84
CA LYS A 264 10.03 1.40 -10.59
C LYS A 264 9.40 0.64 -11.76
N LYS A 265 8.07 0.59 -11.78
CA LYS A 265 7.27 0.03 -12.86
C LYS A 265 6.15 1.03 -13.15
N LEU A 266 5.84 1.21 -14.42
CA LEU A 266 4.77 2.12 -14.85
C LEU A 266 3.42 1.72 -14.27
N ILE A 267 2.56 2.72 -14.13
CA ILE A 267 1.19 2.58 -13.68
C ILE A 267 0.37 1.88 -14.77
N PHE A 268 -0.36 0.84 -14.39
CA PHE A 268 -0.95 -0.10 -15.36
C PHE A 268 -2.45 -0.32 -15.15
N THR A 269 -3.06 0.35 -14.16
CA THR A 269 -4.49 0.21 -13.87
C THR A 269 -5.21 1.55 -13.85
N HIS A 270 -6.51 1.50 -14.17
CA HIS A 270 -7.39 2.66 -14.22
C HIS A 270 -7.33 3.47 -12.92
N ARG A 271 -7.07 4.78 -13.04
CA ARG A 271 -7.01 5.75 -11.91
C ARG A 271 -6.00 5.41 -10.82
N GLN A 272 -5.07 4.49 -11.03
CA GLN A 272 -4.10 4.11 -10.00
C GLN A 272 -3.23 5.29 -9.59
N LEU A 273 -2.77 6.11 -10.54
CA LEU A 273 -2.04 7.34 -10.22
C LEU A 273 -2.87 8.30 -9.36
N TYR A 274 -4.13 8.52 -9.75
CA TYR A 274 -5.07 9.31 -8.97
C TYR A 274 -5.24 8.78 -7.54
N VAL A 275 -5.39 7.46 -7.37
CA VAL A 275 -5.50 6.85 -6.03
C VAL A 275 -4.27 7.21 -5.21
N ALA A 276 -3.05 7.06 -5.74
CA ALA A 276 -1.81 7.35 -5.04
C ALA A 276 -1.69 8.82 -4.63
N VAL A 277 -1.83 9.76 -5.57
CA VAL A 277 -1.62 11.20 -5.30
C VAL A 277 -2.72 11.81 -4.42
N SER A 278 -3.92 11.22 -4.40
CA SER A 278 -5.05 11.67 -3.59
C SER A 278 -5.02 11.16 -2.14
N ARG A 279 -4.01 10.39 -1.73
CA ARG A 279 -3.88 9.91 -0.34
C ARG A 279 -3.37 10.99 0.61
N VAL A 280 -2.66 11.99 0.10
CA VAL A 280 -2.02 13.01 0.93
C VAL A 280 -3.03 14.05 1.44
N THR A 281 -2.82 14.55 2.65
CA THR A 281 -3.62 15.62 3.27
C THR A 281 -3.08 17.02 2.98
N ASN A 282 -1.84 17.12 2.50
CA ASN A 282 -1.16 18.37 2.14
C ASN A 282 -0.25 18.14 0.93
N ARG A 283 -0.22 19.09 -0.01
CA ARG A 283 0.68 19.10 -1.16
C ARG A 283 2.14 18.80 -0.80
N ARG A 284 2.66 19.39 0.28
CA ARG A 284 4.08 19.20 0.69
C ARG A 284 4.39 17.77 1.14
N GLY A 285 3.37 17.01 1.54
CA GLY A 285 3.50 15.64 1.97
C GLY A 285 3.75 14.66 0.82
N LEU A 286 3.46 15.03 -0.43
CA LEU A 286 3.62 14.14 -1.57
C LEU A 286 5.01 14.30 -2.19
N LYS A 287 5.71 13.18 -2.34
CA LYS A 287 6.97 13.09 -3.09
C LYS A 287 6.95 11.88 -4.01
N ILE A 288 7.43 12.04 -5.24
CA ILE A 288 7.34 11.04 -6.29
C ILE A 288 8.76 10.77 -6.83
N LEU A 289 9.15 9.50 -6.83
CA LEU A 289 10.38 9.01 -7.42
C LEU A 289 10.02 8.03 -8.53
N ILE A 290 10.39 8.37 -9.77
CA ILE A 290 10.16 7.54 -10.95
C ILE A 290 11.51 7.08 -11.45
N VAL A 291 11.66 5.77 -11.59
CA VAL A 291 12.88 5.14 -12.09
C VAL A 291 12.45 4.19 -13.18
N ASP A 292 12.81 4.54 -14.40
CA ASP A 292 12.70 3.67 -15.54
C ASP A 292 13.81 2.60 -15.48
N GLU A 293 13.49 1.34 -15.79
CA GLU A 293 14.47 0.25 -15.76
C GLU A 293 15.57 0.42 -16.82
N ASP A 294 15.25 1.08 -17.95
CA ASP A 294 16.14 1.26 -19.09
C ASP A 294 16.73 2.68 -19.18
N GLU A 295 15.97 3.70 -18.78
CA GLU A 295 16.34 5.12 -18.96
C GLU A 295 16.78 5.84 -17.67
N GLY A 296 16.67 5.19 -16.50
CA GLY A 296 17.02 5.77 -15.21
C GLY A 296 15.94 6.74 -14.67
N PRO A 297 16.31 7.70 -13.80
CA PRO A 297 15.35 8.63 -13.22
C PRO A 297 14.64 9.48 -14.29
N THR A 298 13.32 9.61 -14.19
CA THR A 298 12.50 10.37 -15.14
C THR A 298 11.44 11.21 -14.44
N ASP A 299 10.89 12.19 -15.15
CA ASP A 299 9.79 13.04 -14.70
C ASP A 299 8.43 12.62 -15.28
N LYS A 300 8.41 11.58 -16.12
CA LYS A 300 7.20 11.13 -16.85
C LYS A 300 6.63 9.85 -16.30
N THR A 301 5.30 9.74 -16.30
CA THR A 301 4.60 8.49 -15.98
C THR A 301 3.29 8.35 -16.75
N GLU A 302 2.80 7.12 -16.86
CA GLU A 302 1.50 6.85 -17.46
C GLU A 302 0.34 7.13 -16.49
N ASN A 303 -0.68 7.82 -17.01
CA ASN A 303 -1.99 7.95 -16.39
C ASN A 303 -3.01 7.16 -17.22
N VAL A 304 -3.52 6.07 -16.64
CA VAL A 304 -4.50 5.20 -17.31
C VAL A 304 -5.91 5.61 -16.92
N VAL A 305 -6.66 6.19 -17.87
CA VAL A 305 -8.04 6.66 -17.68
C VAL A 305 -8.92 6.20 -18.85
N PHE A 306 -9.72 5.15 -18.61
CA PHE A 306 -10.73 4.70 -19.55
C PHE A 306 -11.93 5.66 -19.52
N LYS A 307 -12.09 6.45 -20.59
CA LYS A 307 -13.17 7.44 -20.71
C LYS A 307 -14.56 6.81 -20.81
N GLU A 308 -14.62 5.57 -21.31
CA GLU A 308 -15.85 4.75 -21.40
C GLU A 308 -16.56 4.59 -20.05
N VAL A 309 -15.79 4.59 -18.96
CA VAL A 309 -16.29 4.54 -17.58
C VAL A 309 -17.17 5.74 -17.24
N PHE A 310 -16.99 6.87 -17.92
CA PHE A 310 -17.69 8.13 -17.64
C PHE A 310 -18.89 8.37 -18.54
N ASN A 311 -19.04 7.61 -19.63
CA ASN A 311 -20.08 7.85 -20.65
C ASN A 311 -21.51 7.71 -20.12
N ASN A 312 -21.69 7.03 -18.98
CA ASN A 312 -22.98 6.80 -18.34
C ASN A 312 -23.17 7.57 -17.02
N VAL A 313 -22.28 8.50 -16.63
CA VAL A 313 -22.28 9.18 -15.31
C VAL A 313 -22.66 10.65 -15.41
#